data_AF-A0A3C1AZY6-F1
#
_entry.id   AF-A0A3C1AZY6-F1
#
_cell.length_a   1.000
_cell.length_b   1.000
_cell.length_c   1.000
_cell.angle_alpha   90.00
_cell.angle_beta   90.00
_cell.angle_gamma   90.00
#
_symmetry.space_group_name_H-M   'P 1'
#
loop_
_entity.id
_entity.type
_entity.pdbx_description
1 polymer ?
#
loop_
_entity_poly.entity_id
_entity_poly.type
_entity_poly.pdbx_seq_one_letter_code
_entity_poly.pdbx_strand_id
1 'polypeptide(L)'
;MLVALKSNAPILPMIQYGAEKFSYYFRRFKRTPITIKVGEPFLIKPSCPFPKKEERQQITDEIMYQMARLLPAENRGYYADLSKATTEHLSFLPK
;
A
#
# COMPACT_ATOMS: atom_id res chain seq x y z
N MET A 1 4.20 -8.87 6.07
CA MET A 1 2.89 -9.52 6.31
C MET A 1 2.88 -10.47 7.51
N LEU A 2 3.77 -11.48 7.59
CA LEU A 2 3.76 -12.50 8.66
C LEU A 2 3.77 -11.92 10.09
N VAL A 3 4.53 -10.84 10.32
CA VAL A 3 4.60 -10.17 11.63
C VAL A 3 3.26 -9.53 12.01
N ALA A 4 2.62 -8.81 11.09
CA ALA A 4 1.36 -8.12 11.34
C ALA A 4 0.19 -9.10 11.58
N LEU A 5 0.18 -10.23 10.86
CA LEU A 5 -0.80 -11.31 11.09
C LEU A 5 -0.71 -11.90 12.50
N LYS A 6 0.50 -12.00 13.05
CA LYS A 6 0.72 -12.55 14.39
C LYS A 6 0.51 -11.53 15.50
N SER A 7 0.69 -10.24 15.22
CA SER A 7 0.64 -9.19 16.24
C SER A 7 -0.72 -8.49 16.37
N ASN A 8 -1.66 -8.72 15.44
CA ASN A 8 -2.95 -8.02 15.38
C ASN A 8 -2.79 -6.48 15.47
N ALA A 9 -1.69 -5.97 14.92
CA ALA A 9 -1.33 -4.56 15.01
C ALA A 9 -1.90 -3.77 13.83
N PRO A 10 -2.35 -2.52 14.04
CA PRO A 10 -2.78 -1.66 12.96
C PRO A 10 -1.63 -1.33 12.02
N ILE A 11 -1.91 -1.41 10.72
CA ILE A 11 -0.98 -1.09 9.64
C ILE A 11 -1.35 0.28 9.09
N LEU A 12 -0.38 1.20 9.07
CA LEU A 12 -0.54 2.50 8.45
C LEU A 12 0.13 2.49 7.06
N PRO A 13 -0.64 2.57 5.95
CA PRO A 13 -0.05 2.64 4.62
C PRO A 13 0.61 4.01 4.41
N MET A 14 1.88 3.99 4.00
CA MET A 14 2.64 5.18 3.63
C MET A 14 3.33 4.93 2.29
N ILE A 15 3.26 5.91 1.40
CA ILE A 15 3.93 5.88 0.10
C ILE A 15 4.80 7.13 -0.08
N GLN A 16 5.86 6.97 -0.87
CA GLN A 16 6.73 8.05 -1.30
C GLN A 16 6.95 7.94 -2.81
N TYR A 17 6.83 9.06 -3.52
CA TYR A 17 7.06 9.12 -4.97
C TYR A 17 7.59 10.50 -5.41
N GLY A 18 8.14 10.61 -6.61
CA GLY A 18 8.82 11.80 -7.14
C GLY A 18 10.34 11.67 -7.22
N ALA A 19 10.91 10.68 -6.52
CA ALA A 19 12.34 10.39 -6.56
C ALA A 19 12.80 9.84 -7.92
N GLU A 20 11.89 9.34 -8.76
CA GLU A 20 12.19 8.89 -10.12
C GLU A 20 12.81 10.00 -11.01
N LYS A 21 12.52 11.27 -10.72
CA LYS A 21 13.09 12.43 -11.43
C LYS A 21 14.38 12.94 -10.80
N PHE A 22 14.94 12.23 -9.82
CA PHE A 22 16.11 12.69 -9.06
C PHE A 22 17.30 13.07 -9.96
N SER A 23 17.68 12.21 -10.91
CA SER A 23 18.79 12.48 -11.83
C SER A 23 18.56 13.74 -12.68
N TYR A 24 17.32 13.98 -13.15
CA TYR A 24 16.94 15.15 -13.93
C TYR A 24 17.10 16.47 -13.16
N TYR A 25 16.70 16.48 -11.88
CA TYR A 25 16.81 17.65 -11.01
C TYR A 25 18.23 17.83 -10.46
N PHE A 26 18.92 16.75 -10.13
CA PHE A 26 20.30 16.76 -9.64
C PHE A 26 21.25 17.35 -10.69
N ARG A 27 21.12 16.96 -11.97
CA ARG A 27 21.90 17.55 -13.08
C ARG A 27 21.66 19.05 -13.25
N ARG A 28 20.51 19.56 -12.80
CA ARG A 28 20.17 21.00 -12.81
C ARG A 28 20.45 21.69 -11.49
N PHE A 29 21.10 21.02 -10.54
CA PHE A 29 21.34 21.51 -9.17
C PHE A 29 20.05 22.00 -8.47
N LYS A 30 18.89 21.41 -8.80
CA LYS A 30 17.59 21.73 -8.21
C LYS A 30 17.17 20.64 -7.22
N ARG A 31 16.44 21.01 -6.16
CA ARG A 31 15.83 20.05 -5.24
C ARG A 31 14.77 19.21 -5.96
N THR A 32 14.78 17.90 -5.71
CA THR A 32 13.78 16.97 -6.24
C THR A 32 12.52 17.05 -5.37
N PRO A 33 11.33 17.37 -5.93
CA PRO A 33 10.10 17.35 -5.17
C PRO A 33 9.71 15.89 -4.86
N ILE A 34 9.87 15.49 -3.60
CA ILE A 34 9.41 14.18 -3.09
C ILE A 34 8.06 14.40 -2.41
N THR A 35 7.07 13.61 -2.81
CA THR A 35 5.74 13.62 -2.20
C THR A 35 5.56 12.38 -1.35
N ILE A 36 5.17 12.58 -0.09
CA ILE A 36 4.80 11.51 0.83
C ILE A 36 3.30 11.59 1.05
N LYS A 37 2.60 10.45 0.91
CA LYS A 37 1.18 10.34 1.24
C LYS A 37 0.97 9.23 2.25
N VAL A 38 0.14 9.53 3.22
CA VAL A 38 -0.26 8.61 4.29
C VAL A 38 -1.73 8.30 4.10
N GLY A 39 -2.09 7.02 4.11
CA GLY A 39 -3.46 6.56 4.00
C GLY A 39 -4.11 6.27 5.35
N GLU A 40 -5.25 5.62 5.31
CA GLU A 40 -6.01 5.28 6.50
C GLU A 40 -5.47 3.99 7.15
N PRO A 41 -5.31 3.95 8.49
CA PRO A 41 -4.85 2.76 9.17
C PRO A 41 -5.88 1.63 9.09
N PHE A 42 -5.41 0.41 8.89
CA PHE A 42 -6.26 -0.77 8.81
C PHE A 42 -5.66 -1.97 9.56
N LEU A 43 -6.53 -2.86 10.02
CA LEU A 43 -6.18 -4.16 10.60
C LEU A 43 -6.36 -5.25 9.55
N ILE A 44 -5.48 -6.26 9.58
CA ILE A 44 -5.66 -7.48 8.79
C ILE A 44 -6.48 -8.47 9.62
N LYS A 45 -7.63 -8.88 9.10
CA LYS A 45 -8.49 -9.92 9.69
C LYS A 45 -8.54 -11.11 8.73
N PRO A 46 -7.61 -12.07 8.82
CA PRO A 46 -7.69 -13.29 8.02
C PRO A 46 -8.90 -14.12 8.47
N SER A 47 -9.47 -14.92 7.56
CA SER A 47 -10.59 -15.80 7.88
C SER A 47 -10.16 -16.93 8.83
N CYS A 48 -8.89 -17.33 8.76
CA CYS A 48 -8.29 -18.34 9.64
C CYS A 48 -6.99 -17.85 10.29
N PRO A 49 -6.61 -18.38 11.49
CA PRO A 49 -5.32 -18.07 12.12
C PRO A 49 -4.10 -18.47 11.27
N PHE A 50 -4.26 -19.48 10.42
CA PHE A 50 -3.26 -19.97 9.48
C PHE A 50 -3.79 -19.86 8.04
N PRO A 51 -3.73 -18.66 7.44
CA PRO A 51 -4.26 -18.47 6.10
C PRO A 51 -3.49 -19.31 5.08
N LYS A 52 -4.22 -19.91 4.13
CA LYS A 52 -3.64 -20.68 3.02
C LYS A 52 -2.84 -19.78 2.09
N LYS A 53 -2.07 -20.37 1.16
CA LYS A 53 -1.25 -19.59 0.23
C LYS A 53 -2.10 -18.62 -0.59
N GLU A 54 -3.26 -19.03 -1.10
CA GLU A 54 -4.13 -18.14 -1.88
C GLU A 54 -4.66 -16.98 -1.04
N GLU A 55 -5.15 -17.27 0.17
CA GLU A 55 -5.68 -16.23 1.08
C GLU A 55 -4.60 -15.21 1.46
N ARG A 56 -3.36 -15.66 1.71
CA ARG A 56 -2.23 -14.74 1.95
C ARG A 56 -1.93 -13.86 0.75
N GLN A 57 -2.05 -14.41 -0.46
CA GLN A 57 -1.87 -13.65 -1.68
C GLN A 57 -2.98 -12.60 -1.82
N GLN A 58 -4.24 -12.97 -1.61
CA GLN A 58 -5.37 -12.05 -1.64
C GLN A 58 -5.18 -10.89 -0.66
N ILE A 59 -4.89 -11.17 0.61
CA ILE A 59 -4.64 -10.11 1.60
C ILE A 59 -3.48 -9.20 1.15
N THR A 60 -2.42 -9.76 0.56
CA THR A 60 -1.29 -8.97 0.05
C THR A 60 -1.74 -8.06 -1.09
N ASP A 61 -2.53 -8.58 -2.02
CA ASP A 61 -3.08 -7.82 -3.15
C ASP A 61 -3.97 -6.68 -2.63
N GLU A 62 -4.84 -6.94 -1.64
CA GLU A 62 -5.68 -5.92 -1.00
C GLU A 62 -4.84 -4.78 -0.39
N ILE A 63 -3.77 -5.13 0.34
CA ILE A 63 -2.83 -4.15 0.91
C ILE A 63 -2.17 -3.32 -0.20
N MET A 64 -1.73 -3.97 -1.28
CA MET A 64 -1.09 -3.30 -2.41
C MET A 64 -2.07 -2.38 -3.14
N TYR A 65 -3.34 -2.74 -3.27
CA TYR A 65 -4.37 -1.85 -3.79
C TYR A 65 -4.59 -0.63 -2.90
N GLN A 66 -4.54 -0.77 -1.57
CA GLN A 66 -4.60 0.39 -0.67
C GLN A 66 -3.41 1.34 -0.88
N MET A 67 -2.21 0.80 -1.09
CA MET A 67 -1.04 1.62 -1.44
C MET A 67 -1.20 2.28 -2.82
N ALA A 68 -1.73 1.56 -3.82
CA ALA A 68 -1.96 2.08 -5.16
C ALA A 68 -2.98 3.22 -5.20
N ARG A 69 -3.98 3.22 -4.31
CA ARG A 69 -4.94 4.34 -4.17
C ARG A 69 -4.25 5.64 -3.77
N LEU A 70 -3.18 5.58 -2.98
CA LEU A 70 -2.42 6.75 -2.58
C LEU A 70 -1.55 7.28 -3.74
N LEU A 71 -1.12 6.39 -4.64
CA LEU A 71 -0.26 6.74 -5.76
C LEU A 71 -1.04 7.48 -6.87
N PRO A 72 -0.38 8.41 -7.59
CA PRO A 72 -0.93 8.95 -8.84
C PRO A 72 -1.08 7.82 -9.87
N ALA A 73 -2.04 7.95 -10.78
CA ALA A 73 -2.43 6.89 -11.72
C ALA A 73 -1.23 6.29 -12.50
N GLU A 74 -0.30 7.15 -12.91
CA GLU A 74 0.92 6.79 -13.64
C GLU A 74 1.86 5.85 -12.85
N ASN A 75 1.84 5.92 -11.52
CA ASN A 75 2.77 5.19 -10.66
C ASN A 75 2.16 3.90 -10.06
N ARG A 76 0.92 3.54 -10.43
CA ARG A 76 0.21 2.38 -9.83
C ARG A 76 0.67 1.02 -10.36
N GLY A 77 1.28 0.97 -11.55
CA GLY A 77 1.82 -0.25 -12.14
C GLY A 77 0.77 -1.37 -12.27
N TYR A 78 1.12 -2.57 -11.80
CA TYR A 78 0.25 -3.77 -11.83
C TYR A 78 -1.11 -3.56 -11.13
N TYR A 79 -1.17 -2.67 -10.13
CA TYR A 79 -2.37 -2.36 -9.34
C TYR A 79 -3.09 -1.09 -9.83
N ALA A 80 -2.92 -0.73 -11.11
CA ALA A 80 -3.58 0.46 -11.70
C ALA A 80 -5.11 0.33 -11.75
N ASP A 81 -5.61 -0.89 -11.93
CA ASP A 81 -7.03 -1.18 -12.01
C ASP A 81 -7.65 -1.31 -10.61
N LEU A 82 -8.09 -0.17 -10.06
CA LEU A 82 -8.70 -0.11 -8.73
C LEU A 82 -10.08 -0.80 -8.66
N SER A 83 -10.69 -1.19 -9.78
CA SER A 83 -11.96 -1.94 -9.76
C SER A 83 -11.79 -3.35 -9.19
N LYS A 84 -10.56 -3.89 -9.24
CA LYS A 84 -10.19 -5.19 -8.68
C LYS A 84 -9.81 -5.14 -7.21
N ALA A 85 -9.82 -3.96 -6.59
CA ALA A 85 -9.45 -3.78 -5.20
C ALA A 85 -10.55 -4.33 -4.28
N THR A 86 -10.33 -5.53 -3.74
CA THR A 86 -11.15 -6.09 -2.67
C THR A 86 -10.69 -5.59 -1.30
N THR A 87 -11.54 -5.74 -0.29
CA THR A 87 -11.25 -5.39 1.11
C THR A 87 -11.83 -6.43 2.06
N GLU A 88 -11.86 -7.69 1.65
CA GLU A 88 -12.49 -8.78 2.39
C GLU A 88 -11.77 -9.06 3.71
N HIS A 89 -10.46 -8.80 3.75
CA HIS A 89 -9.61 -9.09 4.90
C HIS A 89 -9.09 -7.82 5.59
N LEU A 90 -9.57 -6.63 5.19
CA LEU A 90 -9.14 -5.35 5.72
C LEU A 90 -10.25 -4.69 6.53
N SER A 91 -9.95 -4.34 7.78
CA SER A 91 -10.84 -3.60 8.67
C SER A 91 -10.25 -2.22 8.94
N PHE A 92 -10.86 -1.17 8.42
CA PHE A 92 -10.43 0.21 8.66
C PHE A 92 -10.79 0.68 10.07
N LEU A 93 -9.92 1.47 10.67
CA LEU A 93 -10.17 2.07 11.98
C LEU A 93 -10.91 3.40 11.82
N PRO A 94 -11.90 3.71 12.68
CA PRO A 94 -12.54 5.02 12.69
C PRO A 94 -11.52 6.12 13.06
N LYS A 95 -11.71 7.31 12.48
CA LYS A 95 -10.90 8.52 12.73
C LYS A 95 -11.16 9.10 14.12
#